data_AF-A0A511NLS4-F1
#
_entry.id   AF-A0A511NLS4-F1
#
_cell.length_a   1.000
_cell.length_b   1.000
_cell.length_c   1.000
_cell.angle_alpha   90.00
_cell.angle_beta   90.00
_cell.angle_gamma   90.00
#
_symmetry.space_group_name_H-M   'P 1'
#
loop_
_entity.id
_entity.type
_entity.pdbx_description
1 polymer ?
#
loop_
_entity_poly.entity_id
_entity_poly.type
_entity_poly.pdbx_seq_one_letter_code
_entity_poly.pdbx_strand_id
1 'polypeptide(L)'
;MKMALKLLSRIVKISLLLLIINGCTVKHRIELEGCPKNFNFSSEERLKNYPFNNSENIVFISYTQKQPGLIGTELSKYLSKLYKKTKKFEPEDVNEAYYLGKEDINELTDVFYNYGYNKGNITVSSSGCYMPKNAILFLDSEDYLSDYIEICFECGVVKFSNEKMNLGYNCSDKLGLIKKLFEKYNIKYLKLEDQRSTN
;
A
#
# COMPACT_ATOMS: atom_id res chain seq x y z
N MET A 1 -30.20 15.89 -64.92
CA MET A 1 -30.56 16.03 -63.48
C MET A 1 -30.25 14.81 -62.58
N LYS A 2 -29.85 13.63 -63.10
CA LYS A 2 -29.53 12.44 -62.27
C LYS A 2 -28.07 12.34 -61.79
N MET A 3 -27.17 13.16 -62.33
CA MET A 3 -25.72 13.08 -62.05
C MET A 3 -25.31 13.91 -60.82
N ALA A 4 -25.92 15.07 -60.61
CA ALA A 4 -25.69 15.93 -59.43
C ALA A 4 -26.14 15.29 -58.11
N LEU A 5 -27.23 14.51 -58.15
CA LEU A 5 -27.76 13.82 -56.97
C LEU A 5 -26.87 12.66 -56.48
N LYS A 6 -26.12 12.02 -57.40
CA LYS A 6 -25.15 10.96 -57.07
C LYS A 6 -23.86 11.51 -56.45
N LEU A 7 -23.44 12.72 -56.82
CA LEU A 7 -22.28 13.37 -56.19
C LEU A 7 -22.59 13.82 -54.77
N LEU A 8 -23.75 14.45 -54.54
CA LEU A 8 -24.19 14.86 -53.20
C LEU A 8 -24.33 13.68 -52.23
N SER A 9 -24.86 12.54 -52.71
CA SER A 9 -24.96 11.30 -51.91
C SER A 9 -23.59 10.73 -51.50
N ARG A 10 -22.57 10.83 -52.36
CA ARG A 10 -21.20 10.38 -52.04
C ARG A 10 -20.49 11.33 -51.07
N ILE A 11 -20.69 12.64 -51.21
CA ILE A 11 -20.07 13.66 -50.36
C ILE A 11 -20.64 13.62 -48.92
N VAL A 12 -21.95 13.38 -48.78
CA VAL A 12 -22.59 13.19 -47.46
C VAL A 12 -22.11 11.89 -46.78
N LYS A 13 -21.93 10.80 -47.53
CA LYS A 13 -21.38 9.55 -46.97
C LYS A 13 -19.90 9.66 -46.56
N ILE A 14 -19.09 10.42 -47.29
CA ILE A 14 -17.67 10.65 -46.94
C ILE A 14 -17.55 11.58 -45.72
N SER A 15 -18.42 12.59 -45.61
CA SER A 15 -18.44 13.48 -44.42
C SER A 15 -18.96 12.78 -43.16
N LEU A 16 -19.86 11.79 -43.29
CA LEU A 16 -20.32 10.98 -42.15
C LEU A 16 -19.26 9.96 -41.69
N LEU A 17 -18.35 9.53 -42.59
CA LEU A 17 -17.25 8.62 -42.24
C LEU A 17 -16.09 9.35 -41.50
N LEU A 18 -15.92 10.65 -41.73
CA LEU A 18 -14.84 11.44 -41.11
C LEU A 18 -15.15 11.93 -39.68
N LEU A 19 -16.39 11.77 -39.21
CA LEU A 19 -16.80 12.13 -37.84
C LEU A 19 -16.52 11.03 -36.80
N ILE A 20 -15.94 9.89 -37.18
CA ILE A 20 -15.71 8.74 -36.27
C ILE A 20 -14.27 8.69 -35.71
N ILE A 21 -13.40 9.66 -36.01
CA ILE A 21 -11.97 9.59 -35.61
C ILE A 21 -11.59 10.50 -34.42
N ASN A 22 -12.54 11.26 -33.86
CA ASN A 22 -12.34 11.95 -32.57
C ASN A 22 -12.97 11.19 -31.40
N GLY A 23 -12.99 9.86 -31.47
CA GLY A 23 -13.11 9.07 -30.26
C GLY A 23 -11.82 9.21 -29.48
N CYS A 24 -11.83 10.04 -28.42
CA CYS A 24 -10.98 9.74 -27.27
C CYS A 24 -11.20 8.26 -26.99
N THR A 25 -10.22 7.42 -27.31
CA THR A 25 -10.24 6.04 -26.85
C THR A 25 -10.15 6.16 -25.34
N VAL A 26 -11.30 6.07 -24.67
CA VAL A 26 -11.34 5.83 -23.24
C VAL A 26 -10.64 4.50 -23.10
N LYS A 27 -9.37 4.55 -22.71
CA LYS A 27 -8.61 3.38 -22.30
C LYS A 27 -9.34 2.86 -21.08
N HIS A 28 -10.30 1.96 -21.29
CA HIS A 28 -10.99 1.26 -20.22
C HIS A 28 -9.91 0.50 -19.45
N ARG A 29 -9.43 1.10 -18.37
CA ARG A 29 -8.65 0.41 -17.35
C ARG A 29 -9.69 -0.43 -16.61
N ILE A 30 -9.65 -1.74 -16.77
CA ILE A 30 -10.48 -2.64 -15.98
C ILE A 30 -10.02 -2.45 -14.53
N GLU A 31 -10.83 -1.77 -13.73
CA GLU A 31 -10.66 -1.75 -12.28
C GLU A 31 -11.01 -3.15 -11.79
N LEU A 32 -9.97 -3.93 -11.51
CA LEU A 32 -10.12 -5.23 -10.87
C LEU A 32 -10.41 -4.95 -9.38
N GLU A 33 -11.67 -5.03 -8.99
CA GLU A 33 -12.11 -4.81 -7.61
C GLU A 33 -11.66 -5.96 -6.68
N GLY A 34 -11.25 -5.63 -5.46
CA GLY A 34 -10.90 -6.60 -4.44
C GLY A 34 -9.44 -7.05 -4.46
N CYS A 35 -9.15 -8.10 -3.68
CA CYS A 35 -7.83 -8.70 -3.59
C CYS A 35 -7.92 -10.23 -3.45
N PRO A 36 -7.99 -10.98 -4.55
CA PRO A 36 -8.12 -12.44 -4.52
C PRO A 36 -6.79 -13.13 -4.17
N LYS A 37 -6.89 -14.30 -3.53
CA LYS A 37 -5.76 -15.21 -3.32
C LYS A 37 -5.51 -16.04 -4.59
N ASN A 38 -4.72 -15.49 -5.51
CA ASN A 38 -4.49 -16.10 -6.83
C ASN A 38 -3.19 -16.91 -6.93
N PHE A 39 -2.31 -16.81 -5.94
CA PHE A 39 -1.05 -17.54 -5.93
C PHE A 39 -0.97 -18.49 -4.73
N ASN A 40 -0.06 -19.45 -4.83
CA ASN A 40 0.13 -20.49 -3.84
C ASN A 40 1.62 -20.73 -3.57
N PHE A 41 2.38 -19.65 -3.40
CA PHE A 41 3.76 -19.73 -2.94
C PHE A 41 3.80 -20.27 -1.52
N SER A 42 4.64 -21.27 -1.29
CA SER A 42 4.92 -21.82 0.02
C SER A 42 5.52 -20.77 0.95
N SER A 43 5.49 -21.05 2.26
CA SER A 43 6.13 -20.18 3.26
C SER A 43 7.62 -19.98 2.95
N GLU A 44 8.32 -21.06 2.58
CA GLU A 44 9.75 -21.02 2.26
C GLU A 44 10.06 -20.13 1.03
N GLU A 45 9.24 -20.21 -0.03
CA GLU A 45 9.41 -19.35 -1.20
C GLU A 45 9.18 -17.88 -0.87
N ARG A 46 8.17 -17.59 -0.04
CA ARG A 46 7.83 -16.22 0.34
C ARG A 46 8.90 -15.59 1.22
N LEU A 47 9.47 -16.36 2.16
CA LEU A 47 10.52 -15.90 3.07
C LEU A 47 11.87 -15.63 2.38
N LYS A 48 12.08 -16.10 1.14
CA LYS A 48 13.26 -15.75 0.33
C LYS A 48 13.26 -14.31 -0.17
N ASN A 49 12.12 -13.62 -0.10
CA ASN A 49 11.99 -12.24 -0.57
C ASN A 49 12.50 -11.24 0.46
N TYR A 50 13.13 -10.17 -0.04
CA TYR A 50 13.52 -9.04 0.80
C TYR A 50 12.27 -8.25 1.26
N PRO A 51 12.22 -7.79 2.52
CA PRO A 51 13.26 -7.86 3.57
C PRO A 51 13.19 -9.11 4.48
N PHE A 52 12.21 -10.00 4.29
CA PHE A 52 11.99 -11.16 5.17
C PHE A 52 13.19 -12.11 5.25
N ASN A 53 13.96 -12.23 4.17
CA ASN A 53 15.16 -13.06 4.12
C ASN A 53 16.37 -12.50 4.90
N ASN A 54 16.28 -11.27 5.41
CA ASN A 54 17.37 -10.56 6.07
C ASN A 54 16.94 -9.89 7.38
N SER A 55 15.84 -10.37 7.99
CA SER A 55 15.28 -9.82 9.22
C SER A 55 15.24 -10.90 10.29
N GLU A 56 15.65 -10.54 11.50
CA GLU A 56 15.59 -11.44 12.66
C GLU A 56 14.27 -11.25 13.40
N ASN A 57 13.89 -9.99 13.63
CA ASN A 57 12.63 -9.64 14.26
C ASN A 57 11.78 -8.77 13.31
N ILE A 58 10.47 -9.04 13.27
CA ILE A 58 9.51 -8.23 12.54
C ILE A 58 8.49 -7.71 13.53
N VAL A 59 8.25 -6.40 13.52
CA VAL A 59 7.41 -5.74 14.53
C VAL A 59 6.35 -4.89 13.87
N PHE A 60 5.09 -5.08 14.26
CA PHE A 60 4.04 -4.10 13.97
C PHE A 60 4.05 -3.03 15.04
N ILE A 61 4.02 -1.77 14.61
CA ILE A 61 3.92 -0.64 15.53
C ILE A 61 2.76 0.29 15.18
N SER A 62 2.27 0.98 16.19
CA SER A 62 1.50 2.22 16.03
C SER A 62 2.19 3.39 16.74
N TYR A 63 2.02 4.57 16.17
CA TYR A 63 2.59 5.81 16.65
C TYR A 63 1.56 6.93 16.50
N THR A 64 1.11 7.47 17.62
CA THR A 64 0.25 8.65 17.66
C THR A 64 1.10 9.89 17.87
N GLN A 65 0.64 11.02 17.35
CA GLN A 65 1.28 12.30 17.58
C GLN A 65 1.34 12.60 19.09
N LYS A 66 2.54 12.82 19.62
CA LYS A 66 2.77 13.14 21.03
C LYS A 66 2.97 14.64 21.27
N GLN A 67 3.39 15.40 20.24
CA GLN A 67 3.72 16.82 20.38
C GLN A 67 2.91 17.71 19.43
N PRO A 68 2.59 18.95 19.83
CA PRO A 68 2.03 19.93 18.91
C PRO A 68 3.03 20.19 17.77
N GLY A 69 2.57 20.08 16.53
CA GLY A 69 3.42 20.19 15.34
C GLY A 69 2.70 19.77 14.05
N LEU A 70 3.46 19.65 12.94
CA LEU A 70 2.92 19.15 11.67
C LEU A 70 2.41 17.72 11.83
N ILE A 71 1.08 17.59 11.84
CA ILE A 71 0.37 16.32 12.00
C ILE A 71 0.84 15.34 10.92
N GLY A 72 1.10 14.10 11.31
CA GLY A 72 1.52 13.04 10.39
C GLY A 72 3.01 13.01 10.06
N THR A 73 3.85 13.87 10.67
CA THR A 73 5.31 13.84 10.42
C THR A 73 6.13 13.12 11.50
N GLU A 74 5.54 12.84 12.66
CA GLU A 74 6.29 12.30 13.80
C GLU A 74 6.78 10.88 13.58
N LEU A 75 5.93 9.98 13.09
CA LEU A 75 6.33 8.60 12.79
C LEU A 75 7.49 8.59 11.78
N SER A 76 7.39 9.36 10.69
CA SER A 76 8.45 9.45 9.69
C SER A 76 9.77 9.95 10.27
N LYS A 77 9.72 10.93 11.18
CA LYS A 77 10.91 11.44 11.89
C LYS A 77 11.49 10.41 12.85
N TYR A 78 10.65 9.67 13.58
CA TYR A 78 11.06 8.59 14.46
C TYR A 78 11.77 7.48 13.67
N LEU A 79 11.14 6.97 12.61
CA LEU A 79 11.70 5.95 11.73
C LEU A 79 13.01 6.41 11.09
N SER A 80 13.06 7.64 10.59
CA SER A 80 14.28 8.22 9.99
C SER A 80 15.45 8.32 10.97
N LYS A 81 15.19 8.55 12.27
CA LYS A 81 16.24 8.55 13.30
C LYS A 81 16.68 7.12 13.61
N LEU A 82 15.72 6.22 13.80
CA LEU A 82 15.99 4.82 14.13
C LEU A 82 16.77 4.11 13.00
N TYR A 83 16.42 4.39 11.75
CA TYR A 83 17.07 3.86 10.54
C TYR A 83 18.53 4.30 10.37
N LYS A 84 18.95 5.40 11.01
CA LYS A 84 20.37 5.80 11.08
C LYS A 84 21.19 4.92 12.04
N LYS A 85 20.56 3.92 12.66
CA LYS A 85 21.15 3.00 13.64
C LYS A 85 21.85 3.71 14.82
N THR A 86 21.36 4.88 15.19
CA THR A 86 21.91 5.63 16.34
C THR A 86 21.44 5.06 17.68
N LYS A 87 20.35 4.28 17.69
CA LYS A 87 19.84 3.55 18.86
C LYS A 87 19.07 2.31 18.41
N LYS A 88 18.85 1.38 19.34
CA LYS A 88 18.00 0.20 19.16
C LYS A 88 16.53 0.58 19.19
N PHE A 89 15.68 -0.28 18.64
CA PHE A 89 14.24 -0.18 18.82
C PHE A 89 13.86 -0.54 20.25
N GLU A 90 13.07 0.32 20.88
CA GLU A 90 12.51 0.10 22.22
C GLU A 90 10.98 0.21 22.12
N PRO A 91 10.21 -0.85 22.45
CA PRO A 91 8.75 -0.84 22.39
C PRO A 91 8.09 0.32 23.14
N GLU A 92 8.74 0.83 24.19
CA GLU A 92 8.29 1.92 25.04
C GLU A 92 8.29 3.28 24.31
N ASP A 93 9.02 3.41 23.20
CA ASP A 93 9.05 4.63 22.38
C ASP A 93 7.74 4.85 21.60
N VAL A 94 7.00 3.79 21.32
CA VAL A 94 5.82 3.78 20.45
C VAL A 94 4.54 3.59 21.28
N ASN A 95 3.37 3.67 20.63
CA ASN A 95 2.10 3.51 21.34
C ASN A 95 1.75 2.04 21.54
N GLU A 96 1.92 1.26 20.47
CA GLU A 96 1.69 -0.18 20.48
C GLU A 96 2.83 -0.82 19.68
N ALA A 97 3.32 -1.96 20.16
CA ALA A 97 4.30 -2.78 19.47
C ALA A 97 3.91 -4.25 19.61
N TYR A 98 3.99 -5.00 18.52
CA TYR A 98 3.73 -6.42 18.50
C TYR A 98 4.82 -7.12 17.69
N TYR A 99 5.61 -7.97 18.35
CA TYR A 99 6.63 -8.80 17.71
C TYR A 99 5.95 -10.01 17.08
N LEU A 100 6.15 -10.19 15.77
CA LEU A 100 5.51 -11.25 15.01
C LEU A 100 6.21 -12.59 15.27
N GLY A 101 5.43 -13.59 15.67
CA GLY A 101 5.86 -14.97 15.69
C GLY A 101 5.94 -15.57 14.28
N LYS A 102 6.51 -16.78 14.17
CA LYS A 102 6.64 -17.49 12.88
C LYS A 102 5.32 -17.63 12.13
N GLU A 103 4.24 -17.92 12.85
CA GLU A 103 2.89 -18.04 12.27
C GLU A 103 2.37 -16.69 11.77
N ASP A 104 2.59 -15.62 12.53
CA ASP A 104 2.19 -14.26 12.16
C ASP A 104 2.95 -13.76 10.91
N ILE A 105 4.26 -14.04 10.84
CA ILE A 105 5.09 -13.76 9.66
C ILE A 105 4.58 -14.56 8.45
N ASN A 106 4.20 -15.82 8.66
CA ASN A 106 3.65 -16.65 7.60
C ASN A 106 2.33 -16.07 7.05
N GLU A 107 1.44 -15.57 7.91
CA GLU A 107 0.20 -14.90 7.48
C GLU A 107 0.48 -13.58 6.76
N LEU A 108 1.38 -12.75 7.30
CA LEU A 108 1.77 -11.48 6.69
C LEU A 108 2.32 -11.68 5.28
N THR A 109 3.27 -12.61 5.13
CA THR A 109 3.88 -12.90 3.84
C THR A 109 2.89 -13.57 2.89
N ASP A 110 1.89 -14.33 3.39
CA ASP A 110 0.82 -14.90 2.57
C ASP A 110 0.00 -13.77 1.94
N VAL A 111 -0.36 -12.74 2.72
CA VAL A 111 -1.02 -11.53 2.20
C VAL A 111 -0.16 -10.79 1.15
N PHE A 112 1.16 -10.70 1.37
CA PHE A 112 2.04 -10.01 0.42
C PHE A 112 2.11 -10.75 -0.91
N TYR A 113 2.39 -12.05 -0.89
CA TYR A 113 2.79 -12.75 -2.12
C TYR A 113 1.69 -13.62 -2.73
N ASN A 114 0.70 -14.06 -1.94
CA ASN A 114 -0.36 -14.93 -2.44
C ASN A 114 -1.65 -14.22 -2.84
N TYR A 115 -1.82 -12.97 -2.41
CA TYR A 115 -2.96 -12.14 -2.79
C TYR A 115 -2.56 -11.14 -3.87
N GLY A 116 -3.40 -10.95 -4.88
CA GLY A 116 -3.15 -9.96 -5.94
C GLY A 116 -3.55 -10.42 -7.33
N TYR A 117 -3.36 -9.54 -8.31
CA TYR A 117 -3.65 -9.82 -9.70
C TYR A 117 -2.39 -10.07 -10.52
N ASN A 118 -2.45 -11.06 -11.42
CA ASN A 118 -1.37 -11.42 -12.33
C ASN A 118 -1.05 -10.32 -13.36
N LYS A 119 -2.07 -9.56 -13.78
CA LYS A 119 -1.97 -8.49 -14.78
C LYS A 119 -3.05 -7.46 -14.49
N GLY A 120 -2.66 -6.20 -14.43
CA GLY A 120 -3.60 -5.13 -14.17
C GLY A 120 -2.85 -3.90 -13.71
N ASN A 121 -3.13 -2.79 -14.37
CA ASN A 121 -2.69 -1.50 -13.94
C ASN A 121 -3.73 -1.08 -12.90
N ILE A 122 -3.46 -1.35 -11.63
CA ILE A 122 -4.42 -1.10 -10.54
C ILE A 122 -4.24 0.34 -10.12
N THR A 123 -5.33 1.09 -10.16
CA THR A 123 -5.37 2.46 -9.65
C THR A 123 -5.76 2.33 -8.20
N VAL A 124 -4.80 2.52 -7.30
CA VAL A 124 -5.13 2.75 -5.90
C VAL A 124 -5.43 4.23 -5.81
N SER A 125 -6.70 4.59 -5.63
CA SER A 125 -7.08 5.97 -5.35
C SER A 125 -6.66 6.29 -3.91
N SER A 126 -5.58 7.05 -3.74
CA SER A 126 -5.27 7.66 -2.45
C SER A 126 -6.04 8.98 -2.34
N SER A 127 -6.84 9.14 -1.29
CA SER A 127 -7.45 10.42 -0.94
C SER A 127 -6.91 10.86 0.42
N GLY A 128 -6.54 12.14 0.54
CA GLY A 128 -6.11 12.74 1.81
C GLY A 128 -4.62 12.98 1.96
N CYS A 129 -4.27 13.75 3.00
CA CYS A 129 -2.91 14.07 3.37
C CYS A 129 -2.20 12.82 3.88
N TYR A 130 -0.94 12.62 3.49
CA TYR A 130 -0.15 11.49 3.97
C TYR A 130 0.22 11.65 5.45
N MET A 131 -0.48 10.92 6.32
CA MET A 131 -0.38 11.03 7.78
C MET A 131 -0.22 9.64 8.41
N PRO A 132 0.94 8.99 8.21
CA PRO A 132 1.16 7.62 8.65
C PRO A 132 1.15 7.52 10.18
N LYS A 133 0.60 6.41 10.66
CA LYS A 133 0.51 6.07 12.10
C LYS A 133 0.99 4.66 12.40
N ASN A 134 1.24 3.86 11.39
CA ASN A 134 1.61 2.47 11.56
C ASN A 134 2.86 2.16 10.76
N ALA A 135 3.63 1.19 11.23
CA ALA A 135 4.73 0.67 10.45
C ALA A 135 4.93 -0.81 10.71
N ILE A 136 5.57 -1.46 9.75
CA ILE A 136 6.17 -2.79 9.90
C ILE A 136 7.68 -2.54 9.96
N LEU A 137 8.30 -2.89 11.09
CA LEU A 137 9.73 -2.79 11.30
C LEU A 137 10.40 -4.12 11.01
N PHE A 138 11.58 -4.07 10.41
CA PHE A 138 12.45 -5.20 10.15
C PHE A 138 13.76 -4.95 10.88
N LEU A 139 14.00 -5.69 11.95
CA LEU A 139 15.13 -5.50 12.85
C LEU A 139 16.18 -6.59 12.62
N ASP A 140 17.45 -6.24 12.85
CA ASP A 140 18.53 -7.21 12.96
C ASP A 140 18.55 -7.91 14.34
N SER A 141 19.48 -8.84 14.54
CA SER A 141 19.61 -9.63 15.77
C SER A 141 19.92 -8.81 17.02
N GLU A 142 20.30 -7.54 16.85
CA GLU A 142 20.61 -6.63 17.94
C GLU A 142 19.51 -5.58 18.16
N ASP A 143 18.36 -5.75 17.51
CA ASP A 143 17.20 -4.85 17.51
C ASP A 143 17.45 -3.46 16.89
N TYR A 144 18.47 -3.33 16.02
CA TYR A 144 18.59 -2.14 15.18
C TYR A 144 17.68 -2.26 13.96
N LEU A 145 17.03 -1.14 13.63
CA LEU A 145 16.16 -1.07 12.45
C LEU A 145 16.99 -1.21 11.17
N SER A 146 16.76 -2.30 10.45
CA SER A 146 17.37 -2.57 9.15
C SER A 146 16.50 -2.04 8.01
N ASP A 147 15.18 -2.17 8.10
CA ASP A 147 14.20 -1.65 7.14
C ASP A 147 12.83 -1.40 7.76
N TYR A 148 11.96 -0.67 7.05
CA TYR A 148 10.59 -0.46 7.46
C TYR A 148 9.63 -0.25 6.29
N ILE A 149 8.37 -0.59 6.54
CA ILE A 149 7.22 -0.16 5.72
C ILE A 149 6.42 0.81 6.58
N GLU A 150 6.41 2.08 6.19
CA GLU A 150 5.57 3.10 6.80
C GLU A 150 4.18 3.07 6.15
N ILE A 151 3.12 3.08 6.96
CA ILE A 151 1.76 2.82 6.52
C ILE A 151 0.82 3.94 6.99
N CYS A 152 0.09 4.51 6.03
CA CYS A 152 -1.12 5.28 6.29
C CYS A 152 -2.34 4.49 5.77
N PHE A 153 -3.01 3.76 6.67
CA PHE A 153 -4.20 2.99 6.30
C PHE A 153 -5.35 3.89 5.81
N GLU A 154 -5.52 5.08 6.39
CA GLU A 154 -6.56 6.04 6.00
C GLU A 154 -6.31 6.64 4.62
N CYS A 155 -5.05 6.89 4.28
CA CYS A 155 -4.65 7.46 2.99
C CYS A 155 -4.62 6.41 1.87
N GLY A 156 -4.54 5.12 2.24
CA GLY A 156 -4.28 4.04 1.30
C GLY A 156 -2.85 4.07 0.72
N VAL A 157 -1.87 4.58 1.48
CA VAL A 157 -0.49 4.77 1.02
C VAL A 157 0.51 4.08 1.94
N VAL A 158 1.55 3.50 1.35
CA VAL A 158 2.74 3.00 2.05
C VAL A 158 4.01 3.66 1.50
N LYS A 159 5.04 3.75 2.34
CA LYS A 159 6.39 4.09 1.94
C LYS A 159 7.36 3.03 2.42
N PHE A 160 8.30 2.68 1.57
CA PHE A 160 9.35 1.71 1.87
C PHE A 160 10.64 2.44 2.21
N SER A 161 11.39 1.94 3.20
CA SER A 161 12.75 2.43 3.48
C SER A 161 13.74 2.10 2.35
N ASN A 162 13.45 1.04 1.60
CA ASN A 162 14.34 0.49 0.58
C ASN A 162 13.54 0.10 -0.68
N GLU A 163 14.08 0.46 -1.85
CA GLU A 163 13.48 0.25 -3.17
C GLU A 163 13.30 -1.23 -3.56
N LYS A 164 14.01 -2.14 -2.91
CA LYS A 164 13.86 -3.59 -3.13
C LYS A 164 12.59 -4.17 -2.50
N MET A 165 11.99 -3.44 -1.56
CA MET A 165 10.79 -3.88 -0.84
C MET A 165 9.55 -3.73 -1.71
N ASN A 166 8.61 -4.65 -1.56
CA ASN A 166 7.29 -4.58 -2.20
C ASN A 166 6.26 -5.41 -1.43
N LEU A 167 4.98 -5.18 -1.70
CA LEU A 167 3.87 -5.96 -1.14
C LEU A 167 3.44 -7.11 -2.07
N GLY A 168 4.38 -7.65 -2.85
CA GLY A 168 4.15 -8.66 -3.88
C GLY A 168 3.24 -8.16 -5.01
N TYR A 169 2.25 -8.96 -5.37
CA TYR A 169 1.29 -8.62 -6.42
C TYR A 169 0.26 -7.59 -5.93
N ASN A 170 0.05 -6.53 -6.71
CA ASN A 170 -0.88 -5.47 -6.34
C ASN A 170 -2.35 -5.88 -6.51
N CYS A 171 -3.21 -5.24 -5.71
CA CYS A 171 -4.67 -5.30 -5.72
C CYS A 171 -5.23 -4.05 -5.02
N SER A 172 -6.50 -3.67 -5.25
CA SER A 172 -7.08 -2.46 -4.65
C SER A 172 -7.12 -2.53 -3.12
N ASP A 173 -7.35 -3.73 -2.57
CA ASP A 173 -7.64 -3.93 -1.15
C ASP A 173 -6.44 -4.51 -0.37
N LYS A 174 -5.23 -4.46 -0.92
CA LYS A 174 -4.01 -5.01 -0.28
C LYS A 174 -3.82 -4.47 1.13
N LEU A 175 -3.93 -3.14 1.28
CA LEU A 175 -3.79 -2.49 2.58
C LEU A 175 -4.93 -2.83 3.53
N GLY A 176 -6.13 -3.14 3.03
CA GLY A 176 -7.23 -3.62 3.84
C GLY A 176 -6.93 -4.99 4.47
N LEU A 177 -6.29 -5.90 3.72
CA LEU A 177 -5.85 -7.19 4.25
C LEU A 177 -4.75 -7.03 5.31
N ILE A 178 -3.77 -6.16 5.06
CA ILE A 178 -2.70 -5.86 6.02
C ILE A 178 -3.30 -5.22 7.28
N LYS A 179 -4.26 -4.30 7.15
CA LYS A 179 -4.96 -3.68 8.27
C LYS A 179 -5.63 -4.72 9.17
N LYS A 180 -6.29 -5.73 8.60
CA LYS A 180 -6.91 -6.81 9.37
C LYS A 180 -5.90 -7.61 10.20
N LEU A 181 -4.65 -7.75 9.72
CA LEU A 181 -3.58 -8.38 10.52
C LEU A 181 -3.19 -7.49 11.71
N PHE A 182 -3.04 -6.17 11.50
CA PHE A 182 -2.80 -5.23 12.60
C PHE A 182 -3.92 -5.30 13.66
N GLU A 183 -5.18 -5.32 13.23
CA GLU A 183 -6.36 -5.44 14.12
C GLU A 183 -6.36 -6.77 14.86
N LYS A 184 -6.05 -7.89 14.19
CA LYS A 184 -5.97 -9.23 14.77
C LYS A 184 -4.97 -9.28 15.94
N TYR A 185 -3.86 -8.56 15.84
CA TYR A 185 -2.82 -8.51 16.87
C TYR A 185 -2.98 -7.32 17.84
N ASN A 186 -4.20 -6.80 17.98
CA ASN A 186 -4.56 -5.74 18.92
C ASN A 186 -3.84 -4.41 18.74
N ILE A 187 -3.35 -4.09 17.54
CA ILE A 187 -2.91 -2.73 17.21
C ILE A 187 -4.14 -1.90 16.85
N LYS A 188 -4.53 -0.97 17.74
CA LYS A 188 -5.80 -0.25 17.67
C LYS A 188 -5.68 1.13 17.03
N TYR A 189 -4.53 1.79 17.13
CA TYR A 189 -4.33 3.13 16.58
C TYR A 189 -4.07 3.08 15.07
N LEU A 190 -5.13 2.83 14.29
CA LEU A 190 -5.10 2.70 12.82
C LEU A 190 -5.73 3.90 12.10
N LYS A 191 -6.33 4.83 12.85
CA LYS A 191 -7.08 5.99 12.36
C LYS A 191 -6.74 7.28 13.12
N LEU A 192 -7.11 8.44 12.57
CA LEU A 192 -7.22 9.69 13.32
C LEU A 192 -8.33 9.53 14.36
N GLU A 193 -7.95 9.50 15.64
CA GLU A 193 -8.89 9.86 16.68
C GLU A 193 -9.20 11.35 16.50
N ASP A 194 -10.49 11.66 16.36
CA ASP A 194 -10.97 13.02 16.32
C ASP A 194 -10.57 13.67 17.65
N GLN A 195 -9.73 14.71 17.63
CA GLN A 195 -9.33 15.43 18.85
C GLN A 195 -10.48 16.33 19.38
N ARG A 196 -11.70 15.79 19.40
CA ARG A 196 -12.91 16.43 19.92
C ARG A 196 -13.62 15.53 20.91
N SER A 197 -12.97 15.22 22.03
CA SER A 197 -13.69 15.08 23.30
C SER A 197 -12.71 15.10 24.47
N THR A 198 -12.46 16.28 25.03
CA THR A 198 -12.45 16.54 26.47
C THR A 198 -12.28 18.05 26.66
N ASN A 199 -13.42 18.76 26.68
CA ASN A 199 -13.62 19.92 27.55
C ASN A 199 -14.53 19.47 28.67
#